data_AF-A0A0N4XMS3-F1
#
_entry.id   AF-A0A0N4XMS3-F1
#
_cell.length_a   1.000
_cell.length_b   1.000
_cell.length_c   1.000
_cell.angle_alpha   90.00
_cell.angle_beta   90.00
_cell.angle_gamma   90.00
#
_symmetry.space_group_name_H-M   'P 1'
#
loop_
_entity.id
_entity.type
_entity.pdbx_description
1 polymer ?
#
loop_
_entity_poly.entity_id
_entity_poly.type
_entity_poly.pdbx_seq_one_letter_code
_entity_poly.pdbx_strand_id
1 'polypeptide(L)'
;MAVDEGKGNRIYWADPKYKKVDSVNPDGTDRSTVVRDHHVPWAIDVFENHLYWVSRETKTLYVQDKFGRGRVAVLASDLEDVHAVRVSQR
;
A
#
# COMPACT_ATOMS: atom_id res chain seq x y z
N MET A 1 4.76 6.18 -2.20
CA MET A 1 4.18 6.90 -1.06
C MET A 1 2.80 7.36 -1.46
N ALA A 2 1.83 7.29 -0.57
CA ALA A 2 0.45 7.72 -0.80
C ALA A 2 -0.07 8.47 0.44
N VAL A 3 -1.04 9.35 0.24
CA VAL A 3 -1.68 10.12 1.32
C VAL A 3 -3.17 9.85 1.27
N ASP A 4 -3.74 9.51 2.42
CA ASP A 4 -5.17 9.38 2.60
C ASP A 4 -5.75 10.74 3.00
N GLU A 5 -6.21 11.51 2.02
CA GLU A 5 -6.75 12.87 2.22
C GLU A 5 -8.07 12.86 3.02
N GLY A 6 -8.75 11.72 3.09
CA GLY A 6 -9.86 11.49 4.03
C GLY A 6 -9.33 10.97 5.36
N LYS A 7 -9.74 11.56 6.50
CA LYS A 7 -9.33 11.16 7.87
C LYS A 7 -7.91 11.58 8.28
N GLY A 8 -7.62 12.88 8.20
CA GLY A 8 -6.45 13.46 8.88
C GLY A 8 -5.12 13.34 8.12
N ASN A 9 -5.17 13.12 6.80
CA ASN A 9 -4.01 13.13 5.90
C ASN A 9 -2.95 12.09 6.25
N ARG A 10 -3.37 10.88 6.66
CA ARG A 10 -2.42 9.83 7.04
C ARG A 10 -1.52 9.47 5.87
N ILE A 11 -0.22 9.38 6.14
CA ILE A 11 0.83 9.11 5.15
C ILE A 11 1.14 7.61 5.18
N TYR A 12 1.25 7.02 3.99
CA TYR A 12 1.62 5.62 3.79
C TYR A 12 2.86 5.52 2.89
N TRP A 13 3.78 4.60 3.18
CA TRP A 13 4.94 4.35 2.32
C TRP A 13 5.39 2.90 2.33
N ALA A 14 5.80 2.42 1.15
CA ALA A 14 6.46 1.14 1.00
C ALA A 14 7.96 1.30 1.31
N ASP A 15 8.51 0.29 1.97
CA ASP A 15 9.92 0.12 2.22
C ASP A 15 10.34 -1.27 1.69
N PRO A 16 10.80 -1.33 0.42
CA PRO A 16 11.17 -2.59 -0.22
C PRO A 16 12.29 -3.32 0.52
N LYS A 17 13.25 -2.57 1.09
CA LYS A 17 14.40 -3.14 1.82
C LYS A 17 13.94 -3.94 3.04
N TYR A 18 12.93 -3.43 3.75
CA TYR A 18 12.37 -4.06 4.94
C TYR A 18 11.08 -4.85 4.68
N LYS A 19 10.69 -4.97 3.40
CA LYS A 19 9.52 -5.74 2.94
C LYS A 19 8.22 -5.37 3.66
N LYS A 20 7.98 -4.05 3.81
CA LYS A 20 6.85 -3.55 4.58
C LYS A 20 6.20 -2.31 3.96
N VAL A 21 4.96 -2.05 4.37
CA VAL A 21 4.32 -0.75 4.21
C VAL A 21 4.05 -0.21 5.61
N ASP A 22 4.58 0.97 5.89
CA ASP A 22 4.32 1.70 7.13
C ASP A 22 3.34 2.84 6.88
N SER A 23 2.70 3.30 7.96
CA SER A 23 1.85 4.48 7.97
C SER A 23 2.10 5.36 9.19
N VAL A 24 1.79 6.65 9.09
CA VAL A 24 1.99 7.63 10.16
C VAL A 24 1.05 8.83 9.99
N ASN A 25 0.70 9.49 11.10
CA ASN A 25 0.05 10.80 11.03
C ASN A 25 1.02 11.86 10.48
N PRO A 26 0.54 12.97 9.90
CA PRO A 26 1.40 14.05 9.39
C PRO A 26 2.35 14.65 10.42
N ASP A 27 1.97 14.64 11.69
CA ASP A 27 2.77 15.13 12.82
C ASP A 27 3.82 14.10 13.31
N GLY A 28 3.91 12.94 12.67
CA GLY A 28 4.82 11.86 13.01
C GLY A 28 4.30 10.89 14.08
N THR A 29 3.11 11.13 14.64
CA THR A 29 2.51 10.25 15.66
C THR A 29 1.82 9.04 15.05
N ASP A 30 1.47 8.07 15.91
CA ASP A 30 0.71 6.88 15.55
C ASP A 30 1.30 6.08 14.37
N ARG A 31 2.63 5.95 14.35
CA ARG A 31 3.31 5.14 13.33
C ARG A 31 2.95 3.66 13.51
N SER A 32 2.54 3.01 12.43
CA SER A 32 2.21 1.57 12.42
C SER A 32 2.65 0.88 11.13
N THR A 33 2.98 -0.41 11.22
CA THR A 33 3.22 -1.26 10.05
C THR A 33 1.91 -1.88 9.60
N VAL A 34 1.54 -1.65 8.34
CA VAL A 34 0.26 -2.03 7.73
C VAL A 34 0.41 -3.31 6.90
N VAL A 35 1.53 -3.46 6.20
CA VAL A 35 1.89 -4.66 5.44
C VAL A 35 3.24 -5.15 5.94
N ARG A 36 3.37 -6.45 6.16
CA ARG A 36 4.66 -7.13 6.28
C ARG A 36 4.59 -8.43 5.49
N ASP A 37 5.16 -8.41 4.29
CA ASP A 37 4.92 -9.46 3.30
C ASP A 37 6.20 -9.77 2.52
N HIS A 38 6.44 -11.05 2.24
CA HIS A 38 7.66 -11.50 1.57
C HIS A 38 7.75 -11.04 0.11
N HIS A 39 6.63 -10.68 -0.52
CA HIS A 39 6.52 -10.29 -1.92
C HIS A 39 7.02 -8.86 -2.20
N VAL A 40 7.66 -8.16 -1.27
CA VAL A 40 8.35 -6.87 -1.51
C VAL A 40 7.44 -5.77 -2.11
N PRO A 41 6.72 -5.02 -1.27
CA PRO A 41 5.91 -3.90 -1.73
C PRO A 41 6.78 -2.83 -2.42
N TRP A 42 6.35 -2.36 -3.60
CA TRP A 42 7.10 -1.39 -4.41
C TRP A 42 6.40 -0.04 -4.54
N ALA A 43 5.25 -0.02 -5.24
CA ALA A 43 4.40 1.14 -5.36
C ALA A 43 3.08 0.89 -4.64
N ILE A 44 2.47 1.96 -4.13
CA ILE A 44 1.26 1.89 -3.33
C ILE A 44 0.32 3.04 -3.70
N ASP A 45 -0.96 2.81 -3.47
CA ASP A 45 -1.97 3.87 -3.37
C ASP A 45 -3.03 3.50 -2.33
N VAL A 46 -3.79 4.47 -1.87
CA VAL A 46 -4.81 4.30 -0.83
C VAL A 46 -6.12 4.93 -1.27
N PHE A 47 -7.22 4.23 -1.04
CA PHE A 47 -8.55 4.77 -1.27
C PHE A 47 -9.58 4.11 -0.35
N GLU A 48 -10.49 4.91 0.22
CA GLU A 48 -11.47 4.47 1.22
C GLU A 48 -10.82 3.66 2.34
N ASN A 49 -11.18 2.38 2.52
CA ASN A 49 -10.64 1.51 3.55
C ASN A 49 -9.49 0.64 3.03
N HIS A 50 -9.05 0.83 1.79
CA HIS A 50 -8.16 -0.09 1.10
C HIS A 50 -6.79 0.52 0.83
N LEU A 51 -5.76 -0.26 1.14
CA LEU A 51 -4.40 -0.04 0.66
C LEU A 51 -4.16 -0.98 -0.52
N TYR A 52 -3.74 -0.39 -1.63
CA TYR A 52 -3.33 -1.08 -2.85
C TYR A 52 -1.82 -1.05 -2.92
N TRP A 53 -1.21 -2.19 -3.22
CA TRP A 53 0.24 -2.25 -3.37
C TRP A 53 0.64 -3.25 -4.44
N VAL A 54 1.65 -2.91 -5.22
CA VAL A 54 2.19 -3.79 -6.25
C VAL A 54 3.55 -4.32 -5.84
N SER A 55 3.78 -5.59 -6.13
CA SER A 55 5.10 -6.21 -6.14
C SER A 55 5.65 -6.28 -7.55
N ARG A 56 6.91 -5.89 -7.72
CA ARG A 56 7.66 -6.13 -8.96
C ARG A 56 8.18 -7.55 -9.08
N GLU A 57 8.42 -8.22 -7.95
CA GLU A 57 8.92 -9.59 -7.93
C GLU A 57 7.84 -10.57 -8.37
N THR A 58 6.61 -10.39 -7.87
CA THR A 58 5.46 -11.25 -8.24
C THR A 58 4.62 -10.70 -9.37
N LYS A 59 4.89 -9.48 -9.84
CA LYS A 59 4.10 -8.82 -10.89
C LYS A 59 2.60 -8.79 -10.57
N THR A 60 2.27 -8.57 -9.31
CA THR A 60 0.91 -8.72 -8.79
C THR A 60 0.48 -7.46 -8.04
N LEU A 61 -0.74 -7.01 -8.31
CA LEU A 61 -1.45 -5.98 -7.55
C LEU A 61 -2.24 -6.65 -6.43
N TYR A 62 -1.96 -6.23 -5.21
CA TYR A 62 -2.63 -6.69 -4.01
C TYR A 62 -3.50 -5.58 -3.42
N VAL A 63 -4.53 -5.99 -2.67
CA VAL A 63 -5.35 -5.10 -1.86
C VAL A 63 -5.53 -5.67 -0.46
N GLN A 64 -5.58 -4.80 0.53
CA GLN A 64 -5.95 -5.14 1.90
C GLN A 64 -6.54 -3.92 2.61
N ASP A 65 -7.05 -4.11 3.83
CA ASP A 65 -7.46 -2.98 4.68
C ASP A 65 -6.27 -2.08 5.00
N LYS A 66 -6.48 -0.76 4.93
CA LYS A 66 -5.44 0.26 5.13
C LYS A 66 -4.93 0.35 6.57
N PHE A 67 -5.54 -0.35 7.52
CA PHE A 67 -5.06 -0.49 8.89
C PHE A 67 -4.49 -1.88 9.18
N GLY A 68 -4.27 -2.70 8.15
CA GLY A 68 -3.65 -4.02 8.26
C GLY A 68 -4.60 -5.10 8.80
N ARG A 69 -5.91 -4.85 8.75
CA ARG A 69 -6.93 -5.80 9.24
C ARG A 69 -7.31 -6.81 8.15
N GLY A 70 -7.63 -8.03 8.56
CA GLY A 70 -8.12 -9.05 7.64
C GLY A 70 -7.01 -9.67 6.78
N ARG A 71 -7.36 -10.07 5.55
CA ARG A 71 -6.47 -10.80 4.64
C ARG A 71 -6.07 -9.95 3.45
N VAL A 72 -4.89 -10.21 2.92
CA VAL A 72 -4.44 -9.73 1.62
C VAL A 72 -5.19 -10.49 0.51
N ALA A 73 -5.69 -9.75 -0.48
CA ALA A 73 -6.28 -10.30 -1.69
C ALA A 73 -5.48 -9.87 -2.93
N VAL A 74 -5.51 -10.70 -3.97
CA VAL A 74 -4.95 -10.40 -5.29
C VAL A 74 -6.04 -9.77 -6.15
N LEU A 75 -5.74 -8.62 -6.75
CA LEU A 75 -6.64 -7.96 -7.71
C LEU A 75 -6.25 -8.20 -9.16
N ALA A 76 -4.95 -8.27 -9.45
CA ALA A 76 -4.43 -8.57 -10.77
C ALA A 76 -3.06 -9.23 -10.66
N SER A 77 -2.78 -10.19 -11.54
CA SER A 77 -1.49 -10.86 -11.69
C SER A 77 -0.92 -10.61 -13.09
N ASP A 78 0.30 -11.10 -13.32
CA ASP A 78 0.96 -11.10 -14.64
C ASP A 78 1.09 -9.70 -15.24
N LEU A 79 1.27 -8.71 -14.37
CA LEU A 79 1.44 -7.32 -14.76
C LEU A 79 2.81 -7.10 -15.40
N GLU A 80 2.83 -6.56 -16.61
CA GLU A 80 4.07 -6.16 -17.27
C GLU A 80 4.52 -4.77 -16.80
N ASP A 81 5.83 -4.63 -16.63
CA ASP A 81 6.53 -3.37 -16.39
C ASP A 81 5.89 -2.41 -15.37
N VAL A 82 5.59 -2.92 -14.16
CA VAL A 82 4.90 -2.11 -13.16
C VAL A 82 5.84 -1.12 -12.48
N HIS A 83 5.55 0.17 -12.68
CA HIS A 83 6.27 1.27 -12.05
C HIS A 83 5.47 1.97 -10.96
N ALA A 84 4.16 2.10 -11.14
CA ALA A 84 3.27 2.82 -10.25
C ALA A 84 1.89 2.15 -10.22
N VAL A 85 1.16 2.41 -9.14
CA VAL A 85 -0.27 2.14 -9.03
C VAL A 85 -0.93 3.45 -8.65
N ARG A 86 -2.08 3.75 -9.24
CA ARG A 86 -2.89 4.91 -8.86
C ARG A 86 -4.37 4.56 -8.95
N VAL A 87 -5.11 4.89 -7.90
CA VAL A 87 -6.56 4.86 -7.86
C VAL A 87 -7.07 6.22 -8.32
N SER A 88 -7.99 6.23 -9.27
CA SER A 88 -8.69 7.43 -9.71
C SER A 88 -10.19 7.27 -9.50
N GLN A 89 -10.83 8.38 -9.13
CA GLN A 89 -12.28 8.47 -9.05
C GLN A 89 -12.77 9.48 -10.09
N ARG A 90 -14.03 9.32 -10.51
CA ARG A 90 -14.72 10.27 -11.38
C ARG A 90 -15.40 11.36 -10.58
#